data_AF-A0A8E2WJA2-F1
#
_entry.id   AF-A0A8E2WJA2-F1
#
_cell.length_a   1.000
_cell.length_b   1.000
_cell.length_c   1.000
_cell.angle_alpha   90.00
_cell.angle_beta   90.00
_cell.angle_gamma   90.00
#
_symmetry.space_group_name_H-M   'P 1'
#
loop_
_entity.id
_entity.type
_entity.pdbx_description
1 polymer ?
#
loop_
_entity_poly.entity_id
_entity_poly.type
_entity_poly.pdbx_seq_one_letter_code
_entity_poly.pdbx_strand_id
1 'polypeptide(L)' 'MSAAAVIARLRAGQKLHMQIVDGRRQWWFDEPFQDVPDAVVQAIRASGEAKIGELGDSLFGLPENSQTWERSS' A
#
# COMPACT_ATOMS: atom_id res chain seq x y z
N MET A 1 -1.62 5.69 -12.28
CA MET A 1 -0.30 5.56 -11.63
C MET A 1 0.37 4.27 -12.10
N SER A 2 1.70 4.23 -12.26
CA SER A 2 2.45 3.01 -12.61
C SER A 2 3.12 2.38 -11.39
N ALA A 3 3.49 1.09 -11.48
CA ALA A 3 4.23 0.40 -10.44
C ALA A 3 5.56 1.11 -10.09
N ALA A 4 6.29 1.56 -11.10
CA ALA A 4 7.55 2.30 -10.91
C ALA A 4 7.36 3.59 -10.09
N ALA A 5 6.26 4.31 -10.30
CA ALA A 5 5.97 5.54 -9.55
C ALA A 5 5.64 5.25 -8.07
N VAL A 6 4.88 4.18 -7.79
CA VAL A 6 4.60 3.74 -6.41
C VAL A 6 5.89 3.34 -5.71
N ILE A 7 6.75 2.55 -6.37
CA ILE A 7 8.04 2.13 -5.84
C ILE A 7 8.93 3.34 -5.55
N ALA A 8 8.97 4.35 -6.43
CA ALA A 8 9.74 5.56 -6.20
C ALA A 8 9.31 6.31 -4.92
N ARG A 9 7.99 6.43 -4.68
CA ARG A 9 7.45 7.04 -3.45
C ARG A 9 7.81 6.23 -2.20
N LEU A 10 7.66 4.91 -2.25
CA LEU A 10 8.08 4.02 -1.16
C LEU A 10 9.59 4.15 -0.86
N ARG A 11 10.43 4.27 -1.90
CA ARG A 11 11.89 4.50 -1.75
C ARG A 11 12.21 5.86 -1.14
N ALA A 12 11.34 6.85 -1.32
CA ALA A 12 11.45 8.16 -0.68
C ALA A 12 10.96 8.16 0.79
N GLY A 13 10.60 6.99 1.34
CA GLY A 13 10.12 6.86 2.72
C GLY A 13 8.65 7.22 2.90
N GLN A 14 7.91 7.46 1.81
CA GLN A 14 6.48 7.69 1.90
C GLN A 14 5.73 6.38 2.17
N LYS A 15 4.61 6.49 2.89
CA LYS A 15 3.82 5.37 3.36
C LYS A 15 2.65 5.11 2.43
N LEU A 16 2.47 3.85 2.04
CA LEU A 16 1.27 3.43 1.31
C LEU A 16 0.24 2.92 2.32
N HIS A 17 -0.92 3.55 2.33
CA HIS A 17 -2.03 3.20 3.21
C HIS A 17 -3.00 2.28 2.49
N MET A 18 -3.72 1.48 3.27
CA MET A 18 -4.76 0.57 2.79
C MET A 18 -5.95 0.60 3.74
N GLN A 19 -7.15 0.50 3.19
CA GLN A 19 -8.39 0.23 3.92
C GLN A 19 -9.30 -0.68 3.11
N ILE A 20 -10.24 -1.36 3.77
CA ILE A 20 -11.30 -2.12 3.11
C ILE A 20 -12.59 -1.31 3.17
N VAL A 21 -13.13 -0.96 2.01
CA VAL A 21 -14.44 -0.28 1.87
C VAL A 21 -15.33 -1.16 1.01
N ASP A 22 -16.50 -1.52 1.52
CA ASP A 22 -17.47 -2.39 0.83
C ASP A 22 -16.85 -3.69 0.29
N GLY A 23 -15.96 -4.29 1.08
CA GLY A 23 -15.25 -5.53 0.72
C GLY A 23 -14.15 -5.36 -0.33
N ARG A 24 -13.78 -4.12 -0.69
CA ARG A 24 -12.73 -3.81 -1.66
C ARG A 24 -11.55 -3.11 -1.00
N ARG A 25 -10.34 -3.48 -1.41
CA ARG A 25 -9.12 -2.78 -0.98
C ARG A 25 -9.00 -1.45 -1.69
N GLN A 26 -8.82 -0.39 -0.92
CA GLN A 26 -8.45 0.94 -1.40
C GLN A 26 -7.05 1.26 -0.89
N TRP A 27 -6.25 1.90 -1.73
CA TRP A 27 -4.85 2.19 -1.45
C TRP A 27 -4.55 3.64 -1.77
N TRP A 28 -3.80 4.32 -0.93
CA TRP A 28 -3.43 5.73 -1.18
C TRP A 28 -2.11 6.13 -0.50
N PHE A 29 -1.53 7.21 -0.98
CA PHE A 29 -0.55 7.99 -0.23
C PHE A 29 -1.20 9.28 0.27
N ASP A 30 -0.80 9.79 1.44
CA ASP A 30 -1.40 10.99 2.04
C ASP A 30 -0.94 12.31 1.40
N GLU A 31 0.37 12.50 1.17
CA GLU A 31 0.90 13.80 0.75
C GLU A 31 1.96 13.70 -0.37
N PRO A 32 1.70 14.26 -1.57
CA PRO A 32 0.37 14.65 -2.04
C PRO A 32 -0.57 13.44 -2.07
N PHE A 33 -1.87 13.69 -1.80
CA PHE A 33 -2.88 12.65 -1.82
C PHE A 33 -2.92 11.99 -3.19
N GLN A 34 -2.91 10.66 -3.21
CA GLN A 34 -2.93 9.93 -4.46
C GLN A 34 -3.48 8.53 -4.25
N ASP A 35 -4.60 8.25 -4.89
CA ASP A 35 -5.12 6.89 -5.01
C ASP A 35 -4.19 6.01 -5.84
N VAL A 36 -4.04 4.76 -5.41
CA VAL A 36 -3.27 3.72 -6.07
C VAL A 36 -4.22 2.58 -6.44
N PRO A 37 -4.34 2.23 -7.74
CA PRO A 37 -5.17 1.10 -8.14
C PRO A 37 -4.66 -0.21 -7.53
N ASP A 38 -5.57 -1.07 -7.03
CA ASP A 38 -5.20 -2.36 -6.43
C ASP A 38 -4.34 -3.22 -7.37
N ALA A 39 -4.68 -3.25 -8.67
CA ALA A 39 -3.90 -3.97 -9.68
C ALA A 39 -2.41 -3.56 -9.75
N VAL A 40 -2.10 -2.29 -9.45
CA VAL A 40 -0.72 -1.80 -9.39
C VAL A 40 0.00 -2.37 -8.16
N VAL A 41 -0.67 -2.40 -7.01
CA VAL A 41 -0.13 -2.98 -5.77
C VAL A 41 0.11 -4.47 -5.93
N GLN A 42 -0.84 -5.20 -6.54
CA GLN A 42 -0.69 -6.63 -6.83
C GLN A 42 0.49 -6.89 -7.79
N ALA A 43 0.68 -6.06 -8.81
CA ALA A 43 1.82 -6.17 -9.72
C ALA A 43 3.17 -5.99 -9.00
N ILE A 44 3.26 -5.03 -8.06
CA ILE A 44 4.49 -4.81 -7.27
C ILE A 44 4.76 -5.99 -6.33
N ARG A 45 3.72 -6.55 -5.71
CA ARG A 45 3.86 -7.75 -4.87
C ARG A 45 4.36 -8.95 -5.68
N ALA A 46 3.81 -9.14 -6.89
CA ALA A 46 4.19 -10.23 -7.77
C ALA A 46 5.61 -10.09 -8.33
N SER A 47 6.08 -8.85 -8.57
CA SER A 47 7.43 -8.62 -9.11
C SER A 47 8.54 -8.83 -8.08
N GLY A 48 8.23 -8.71 -6.78
CA GLY A 48 9.22 -8.78 -5.71
C GLY A 48 10.21 -7.61 -5.68
N GLU A 49 10.05 -6.60 -6.55
CA GLU A 49 10.93 -5.43 -6.64
C GLU A 49 10.88 -4.53 -5.40
N ALA A 50 9.76 -4.59 -4.67
CA ALA A 50 9.61 -4.02 -3.35
C ALA A 50 8.93 -5.05 -2.46
N LYS A 51 9.62 -5.49 -1.40
CA LYS A 51 8.95 -6.13 -0.27
C LYS A 51 8.15 -5.05 0.43
N ILE A 52 6.88 -4.97 0.10
CA ILE A 52 5.93 -4.09 0.76
C ILE A 52 5.47 -4.89 2.00
N GLY A 53 5.94 -4.50 3.19
CA GLY A 53 5.68 -5.20 4.46
C GLY A 53 4.55 -4.52 5.24
N GLU A 54 3.69 -5.33 5.84
CA GLU A 54 2.56 -4.87 6.63
C GLU A 54 3.04 -4.35 7.98
N LEU A 55 2.78 -3.09 8.29
CA LEU A 55 3.09 -2.50 9.58
C LEU A 55 1.81 -2.21 10.37
N GLY A 56 1.28 -3.25 11.01
CA GLY A 56 0.29 -3.10 12.08
C GLY A 56 -1.09 -2.57 11.67
N ASP A 57 -1.99 -2.52 12.65
CA ASP A 57 -3.14 -3.43 12.65
C ASP A 57 -4.52 -2.76 12.56
N SER A 58 -5.41 -3.42 11.80
CA SER A 58 -6.73 -3.88 12.23
C SER A 58 -7.58 -2.90 13.05
N LEU A 59 -8.24 -1.97 12.34
CA LEU A 59 -9.37 -1.23 12.91
C LEU A 59 -10.43 -2.24 13.40
N PHE A 60 -10.63 -2.30 14.73
CA PHE A 60 -11.63 -3.14 15.42
C PHE A 60 -11.35 -4.65 15.50
N GLY A 61 -10.09 -5.10 15.40
CA GLY A 61 -9.78 -6.53 15.48
C GLY A 61 -10.24 -7.33 14.25
N LEU A 62 -10.54 -6.62 13.16
CA LEU A 62 -10.70 -7.19 11.82
C LEU A 62 -9.32 -7.18 11.12
N PRO A 63 -8.65 -8.35 11.02
CA PRO A 63 -7.40 -8.43 10.28
C PRO A 63 -7.57 -7.77 8.91
N GLU A 64 -6.59 -6.97 8.49
CA GLU A 64 -6.61 -6.21 7.23
C GLU A 64 -7.46 -4.92 7.17
N ASN A 65 -8.13 -4.47 8.26
CA ASN A 65 -9.09 -3.36 8.17
C ASN A 65 -8.50 -1.92 8.18
N SER A 66 -7.18 -1.77 8.28
CA SER A 66 -6.42 -0.61 7.80
C SER A 66 -4.96 -0.93 8.00
N GLN A 67 -4.12 -0.70 6.99
CA GLN A 67 -2.71 -1.07 7.06
C GLN A 67 -1.84 0.03 6.49
N THR A 68 -0.71 0.25 7.15
CA THR A 68 0.38 1.01 6.57
C THR A 68 1.40 0.04 6.02
N TRP A 69 1.92 0.35 4.85
CA TRP A 69 2.91 -0.47 4.18
C TRP A 69 4.16 0.34 3.86
N GLU A 70 5.32 -0.24 4.15
CA GLU A 70 6.63 0.32 3.82
C GLU A 70 7.53 -0.71 3.15
N ARG A 71 8.66 -0.25 2.60
CA ARG A 71 9.67 -1.15 2.06
C ARG A 71 10.38 -1.89 3.19
N SER A 72 10.24 -3.20 3.26
CA SER A 72 11.05 -4.07 4.10
C SER A 72 12.47 -4.15 3.53
N SER A 73 13.48 -3.87 4.35
CA SER A 73 14.90 -4.09 4.05
C SER A 73 15.22 -5.57 3.82
#